data_AF-A0A420VHZ4-F1
#
_entry.id   AF-A0A420VHZ4-F1
#
_cell.length_a   1.000
_cell.length_b   1.000
_cell.length_c   1.000
_cell.angle_alpha   90.00
_cell.angle_beta   90.00
_cell.angle_gamma   90.00
#
_symmetry.space_group_name_H-M   'P 1'
#
loop_
_entity.id
_entity.type
_entity.pdbx_description
1 polymer ?
#
loop_
_entity_poly.entity_id
_entity_poly.type
_entity_poly.pdbx_seq_one_letter_code
_entity_poly.pdbx_strand_id
1 'polypeptide(L)'
;MKTVRAFVIIAFLNTVIGFLISFVLFSMNLRQPVERAKSYPFDAFPLYRLLPSGEVEIGFFHIIIAAILLAFPITFIVLLFNRSIGVYFGKKGRI
;
A
#
# COMPACT_ATOMS: atom_id res chain seq x y z
N MET A 1 23.36 -16.43 -1.36
CA MET A 1 23.33 -15.06 -0.78
C MET A 1 23.21 -13.93 -1.81
N LYS A 2 23.87 -13.98 -2.98
CA LYS A 2 23.80 -12.90 -3.99
C LYS A 2 22.38 -12.68 -4.57
N THR A 3 21.66 -13.76 -4.85
CA THR A 3 20.27 -13.73 -5.38
C THR A 3 19.27 -13.16 -4.38
N VAL A 4 19.35 -13.56 -3.10
CA VAL A 4 18.51 -13.03 -2.02
C VAL A 4 18.71 -11.53 -1.85
N ARG A 5 19.97 -11.05 -1.88
CA ARG A 5 20.30 -9.62 -1.78
C ARG A 5 19.72 -8.83 -2.96
N ALA A 6 19.83 -9.33 -4.19
CA ALA A 6 19.23 -8.69 -5.36
C ALA A 6 17.70 -8.62 -5.25
N PHE A 7 17.06 -9.69 -4.77
CA PHE A 7 15.61 -9.73 -4.58
C PHE A 7 15.12 -8.70 -3.54
N VAL A 8 15.84 -8.56 -2.42
CA VAL A 8 15.55 -7.56 -1.39
C VAL A 8 15.70 -6.14 -1.91
N ILE A 9 16.75 -5.86 -2.71
CA ILE A 9 16.97 -4.54 -3.33
C ILE A 9 15.84 -4.21 -4.30
N ILE A 10 15.45 -5.16 -5.14
CA ILE A 10 14.34 -4.98 -6.10
C ILE A 10 13.02 -4.76 -5.36
N ALA A 11 12.74 -5.50 -4.29
CA ALA A 11 11.55 -5.32 -3.47
C ALA A 11 11.53 -3.94 -2.79
N PHE A 12 12.68 -3.50 -2.25
CA PHE A 12 12.83 -2.17 -1.66
C PHE A 12 12.59 -1.06 -2.69
N LEU A 13 13.22 -1.14 -3.87
CA LEU A 13 13.04 -0.18 -4.96
C LEU A 13 11.58 -0.10 -5.41
N ASN A 14 10.90 -1.24 -5.57
CA ASN A 14 9.46 -1.25 -5.91
C ASN A 14 8.60 -0.60 -4.82
N THR A 15 8.95 -0.81 -3.54
CA THR A 15 8.24 -0.18 -2.42
C THR A 15 8.42 1.33 -2.43
N VAL A 16 9.64 1.82 -2.69
CA VAL A 16 9.93 3.25 -2.80
C VAL A 16 9.19 3.88 -3.99
N ILE A 17 9.17 3.21 -5.15
CA ILE A 17 8.44 3.69 -6.33
C ILE A 17 6.93 3.72 -6.04
N GLY A 18 6.37 2.67 -5.44
CA GLY A 18 4.95 2.62 -5.06
C GLY A 18 4.57 3.71 -4.06
N PHE A 19 5.45 3.99 -3.08
CA PHE A 19 5.28 5.08 -2.14
C PHE A 19 5.28 6.45 -2.85
N LEU A 20 6.25 6.70 -3.73
CA LEU A 20 6.34 7.96 -4.48
C LEU A 20 5.12 8.17 -5.39
N ILE A 21 4.67 7.15 -6.12
CA ILE A 21 3.47 7.22 -6.95
C ILE A 21 2.24 7.54 -6.10
N SER A 22 2.06 6.82 -4.98
CA SER A 22 0.93 7.05 -4.07
C SER A 22 0.95 8.46 -3.48
N PHE A 23 2.14 8.97 -3.14
CA PHE A 23 2.33 10.33 -2.63
C PHE A 23 2.01 11.39 -3.69
N VAL A 24 2.45 11.20 -4.94
CA VAL A 24 2.13 12.11 -6.04
C VAL A 24 0.62 12.13 -6.28
N LEU A 25 -0.04 10.97 -6.36
CA LEU A 25 -1.50 10.88 -6.52
C LEU A 25 -2.24 11.55 -5.36
N PHE A 26 -1.77 11.36 -4.12
CA PHE A 26 -2.30 12.04 -2.96
C PHE A 26 -2.14 13.56 -3.06
N SER A 27 -0.97 14.06 -3.46
CA SER A 27 -0.71 15.50 -3.62
C SER A 27 -1.57 16.14 -4.71
N MET A 28 -1.83 15.42 -5.82
CA MET A 28 -2.74 15.87 -6.87
C MET A 28 -4.17 15.97 -6.36
N ASN A 29 -4.60 14.99 -5.55
CA ASN A 29 -5.93 14.97 -4.93
C ASN A 29 -6.10 16.06 -3.84
N LEU A 30 -5.01 16.59 -3.27
CA LEU A 30 -5.05 17.74 -2.39
C LEU A 30 -5.22 19.07 -3.16
N ARG A 31 -4.61 19.19 -4.35
CA ARG A 31 -4.66 20.43 -5.17
C ARG A 31 -5.98 20.62 -5.91
N GLN A 32 -6.59 19.52 -6.35
CA GLN A 32 -7.95 19.49 -6.87
C GLN A 32 -8.70 18.40 -6.12
N PRO A 33 -9.35 18.73 -4.99
CA PRO A 33 -10.16 17.76 -4.26
C PRO A 33 -11.26 17.31 -5.21
N VAL A 34 -11.15 16.09 -5.70
CA VAL A 34 -12.14 15.51 -6.61
C VAL A 34 -13.46 15.47 -5.82
N GLU A 35 -14.46 16.24 -6.23
CA GLU A 35 -15.82 16.27 -5.64
C GLU A 35 -16.58 14.94 -5.81
N ARG A 36 -15.96 13.93 -6.41
CA ARG A 36 -16.53 12.58 -6.48
C ARG A 36 -16.62 12.05 -5.06
N ALA A 37 -17.80 11.52 -4.71
CA ALA A 37 -18.08 10.82 -3.47
C ALA A 37 -16.86 9.96 -3.08
N LYS A 38 -16.14 10.40 -2.05
CA LYS A 38 -14.91 9.77 -1.63
C LYS A 38 -15.26 8.39 -1.07
N SER A 39 -15.06 7.33 -1.85
CA SER A 39 -15.11 5.99 -1.29
C SER A 39 -13.78 5.75 -0.58
N TYR A 40 -13.76 5.96 0.72
CA TYR A 40 -12.63 5.50 1.52
C TYR A 40 -12.74 3.99 1.66
N PRO A 41 -11.61 3.25 1.70
CA PRO A 41 -11.66 1.84 2.06
C PRO A 41 -12.24 1.60 3.46
N PHE A 42 -12.24 2.63 4.32
CA PHE A 42 -12.88 2.64 5.63
C PHE A 42 -13.56 4.00 5.89
N ASP A 43 -14.89 4.04 5.88
CA ASP A 43 -15.65 5.28 6.15
C ASP A 43 -15.52 5.76 7.60
N ALA A 44 -15.19 4.84 8.52
CA ALA A 44 -14.97 5.15 9.93
C ALA A 44 -13.69 5.98 10.21
N PHE A 45 -12.73 6.01 9.27
CA PHE A 45 -11.42 6.62 9.46
C PHE A 45 -11.03 7.52 8.28
N PRO A 46 -11.58 8.75 8.18
CA PRO A 46 -11.23 9.67 7.12
C PRO A 46 -9.74 10.07 7.22
N LEU A 47 -8.99 9.83 6.14
CA LEU A 47 -7.56 10.12 6.06
C LEU A 47 -7.27 11.63 6.00
N TYR A 48 -8.22 12.40 5.48
CA TYR A 48 -8.16 13.85 5.39
C TYR A 48 -9.57 14.45 5.37
N ARG A 49 -9.70 15.66 5.92
CA ARG A 49 -10.95 16.43 5.94
C ARG A 49 -10.72 17.78 5.28
N LEU A 50 -11.65 18.22 4.44
CA LEU A 50 -11.68 19.61 3.98
C LEU A 50 -12.36 20.46 5.06
N LEU A 51 -11.71 21.54 5.47
CA LEU A 51 -12.25 22.53 6.39
C LEU A 51 -13.12 23.53 5.62
N PRO A 52 -14.10 24.18 6.28
CA PRO A 52 -14.91 25.23 5.66
C PRO A 52 -14.07 26.43 5.15
N SER A 53 -12.87 26.62 5.69
CA SER A 53 -11.90 27.64 5.25
C SER A 53 -11.20 27.32 3.92
N GLY A 54 -11.41 26.11 3.36
CA GLY A 54 -10.69 25.63 2.18
C GLY A 54 -9.34 24.96 2.50
N GLU A 55 -8.95 24.94 3.77
CA GLU A 55 -7.77 24.22 4.25
C GLU A 55 -8.02 22.71 4.34
N VAL A 56 -6.94 21.91 4.28
CA VAL A 56 -7.03 20.44 4.42
C VAL A 56 -6.37 20.00 5.72
N GLU A 57 -7.16 19.32 6.55
CA GLU A 57 -6.67 18.66 7.76
C GLU A 57 -6.29 17.21 7.44
N ILE A 58 -5.05 16.82 7.74
CA ILE A 58 -4.54 15.47 7.49
C ILE A 58 -4.54 14.68 8.81
N GLY A 59 -5.30 13.59 8.85
CA GLY A 59 -5.34 12.68 10.00
C GLY A 59 -4.17 11.70 9.97
N PHE A 60 -2.96 12.12 10.34
CA PHE A 60 -1.76 11.27 10.32
C PHE A 60 -1.94 9.94 11.07
N PHE A 61 -2.63 9.96 12.21
CA PHE A 61 -2.91 8.76 12.99
C PHE A 61 -3.86 7.79 12.24
N HIS A 62 -4.88 8.31 11.56
CA HIS A 62 -5.77 7.50 10.72
C HIS A 62 -5.04 6.87 9.54
N ILE A 63 -4.06 7.57 8.95
CA ILE A 63 -3.21 7.02 7.89
C ILE A 63 -2.40 5.83 8.40
N ILE A 64 -1.81 5.94 9.60
CA ILE A 64 -1.05 4.84 10.21
C ILE A 64 -1.97 3.63 10.47
N ILE A 65 -3.16 3.85 11.04
CA ILE A 65 -4.12 2.78 11.30
C ILE A 65 -4.56 2.11 9.99
N ALA A 66 -4.94 2.90 8.99
CA ALA A 66 -5.37 2.38 7.69
C ALA A 66 -4.25 1.58 7.00
N ALA A 67 -3.00 2.05 7.09
CA ALA A 67 -1.84 1.33 6.57
C ALA A 67 -1.64 -0.03 7.26
N ILE A 68 -1.77 -0.09 8.59
CA ILE A 68 -1.67 -1.35 9.35
C ILE A 68 -2.82 -2.29 8.98
N LEU A 69 -4.05 -1.79 8.91
CA LEU A 69 -5.22 -2.59 8.54
C LEU A 69 -5.12 -3.16 7.13
N LEU A 70 -4.57 -2.41 6.17
CA LEU A 70 -4.31 -2.89 4.81
C LEU A 70 -3.11 -3.85 4.75
N ALA A 71 -2.12 -3.71 5.63
CA ALA A 71 -0.96 -4.59 5.66
C ALA A 71 -1.32 -6.04 6.01
N PHE A 72 -2.31 -6.26 6.87
CA PHE A 72 -2.78 -7.61 7.23
C PHE A 72 -3.25 -8.46 6.03
N PRO A 73 -4.26 -8.04 5.25
CA PRO A 73 -4.74 -8.81 4.10
C PRO A 73 -3.66 -8.95 3.03
N ILE A 74 -2.84 -7.92 2.79
CA ILE A 74 -1.73 -8.00 1.84
C ILE A 74 -0.71 -9.05 2.29
N THR A 75 -0.34 -9.04 3.57
CA THR A 75 0.61 -10.03 4.14
C THR A 75 0.06 -11.44 4.04
N PHE A 76 -1.24 -11.62 4.30
CA PHE A 76 -1.90 -12.91 4.16
C PHE A 76 -1.91 -13.41 2.71
N ILE A 77 -2.22 -12.54 1.75
CA ILE A 77 -2.14 -12.83 0.31
C ILE A 77 -0.71 -13.23 -0.08
N VAL A 78 0.29 -12.48 0.34
CA VAL A 78 1.71 -12.79 0.06
C VAL A 78 2.10 -14.15 0.64
N LEU A 79 1.71 -14.47 1.87
CA LEU A 79 1.97 -15.78 2.48
C LEU A 79 1.30 -16.93 1.69
N LEU A 80 0.06 -16.74 1.24
CA LEU A 80 -0.66 -17.72 0.41
C LEU A 80 0.02 -17.95 -0.95
N PHE A 81 0.44 -16.87 -1.62
CA PHE A 81 1.20 -16.96 -2.88
C PHE A 81 2.55 -17.62 -2.66
N ASN A 82 3.28 -17.26 -1.61
CA ASN A 82 4.58 -17.84 -1.30
C ASN A 82 4.48 -19.36 -1.04
N ARG A 83 3.44 -19.80 -0.32
CA ARG A 83 3.15 -21.23 -0.14
C ARG A 83 2.85 -21.94 -1.46
N SER A 84 2.02 -21.34 -2.32
CA SER A 84 1.66 -21.91 -3.63
C SER A 84 2.85 -22.01 -4.58
N ILE A 85 3.67 -20.96 -4.62
CA ILE A 85 4.92 -20.89 -5.39
C ILE A 85 5.91 -21.94 -4.88
N GLY A 86 6.13 -22.03 -3.57
CA GLY A 86 7.02 -23.03 -2.96
C GLY A 86 6.63 -24.47 -3.29
N VAL A 87 5.32 -24.78 -3.30
CA VAL A 87 4.81 -26.10 -3.70
C VAL A 87 5.02 -26.36 -5.20
N TYR A 88 4.81 -25.36 -6.06
CA TYR A 88 4.98 -25.50 -7.50
C TYR A 88 6.45 -25.71 -7.90
N PHE A 89 7.38 -24.94 -7.32
CA PHE A 89 8.81 -25.09 -7.59
C PHE A 89 9.42 -26.31 -6.86
N GLY A 90 8.94 -26.65 -5.67
CA GLY A 90 9.36 -27.85 -4.94
C GLY A 90 8.99 -29.17 -5.63
N LYS A 91 7.87 -29.21 -6.37
CA LYS A 91 7.51 -30.36 -7.23
C LYS A 91 8.36 -30.43 -8.51
N LYS A 92 8.66 -29.30 -9.14
CA LYS A 92 9.46 -29.27 -10.38
C LYS A 92 10.96 -29.52 -10.19
N GLY A 93 11.52 -29.18 -9.03
CA GLY A 93 12.93 -29.46 -8.72
C GLY A 93 13.22 -30.87 -8.21
N ARG A 94 12.18 -31.73 -8.10
CA ARG A 94 12.26 -33.11 -7.60
C ARG A 94 12.04 -34.17 -8.70
N ILE A 95 11.88 -33.72 -9.95
CA ILE A 95 11.82 -34.55 -11.16
C ILE A 95 13.16 -34.41 -11.87
#